data_AF-A0A0E3NRI5-F1
#
_entry.id   AF-A0A0E3NRI5-F1
#
_cell.length_a   1.000
_cell.length_b   1.000
_cell.length_c   1.000
_cell.angle_alpha   90.00
_cell.angle_beta   90.00
_cell.angle_gamma   90.00
#
_symmetry.space_group_name_H-M   'P 1'
#
loop_
_entity.id
_entity.type
_entity.pdbx_description
1 polymer ?
#
loop_
_entity_poly.entity_id
_entity_poly.type
_entity_poly.pdbx_seq_one_letter_code
_entity_poly.pdbx_strand_id
1 'polypeptide(L)'
;MLTREEILEIYEAGPEAVIAAIQRFDYIIEKQVFQISELEERVRVLEARLNQNSRNSSKPPSTDFHVRDKPNPKSRHEKSGKKAGGQEGHPGTTLDKVDNPD
;
A
#
# COMPACT_ATOMS: atom_id res chain seq x y z
N MET A 1 0.32 -31.12 -17.86
CA MET A 1 0.54 -32.37 -17.10
C MET A 1 0.85 -33.47 -18.10
N LEU A 2 1.63 -34.48 -17.72
CA LEU A 2 1.83 -35.63 -18.59
C LEU A 2 0.48 -36.26 -18.92
N THR A 3 0.28 -36.56 -20.19
CA THR A 3 -0.86 -37.34 -20.68
C THR A 3 -0.69 -38.80 -20.31
N ARG A 4 -1.79 -39.55 -20.32
CA ARG A 4 -1.76 -40.99 -20.04
C ARG A 4 -0.85 -41.75 -21.01
N GLU A 5 -0.82 -41.33 -22.27
CA GLU A 5 0.00 -41.93 -23.33
C GLU A 5 1.50 -41.74 -23.02
N GLU A 6 1.92 -40.52 -22.69
CA GLU A 6 3.31 -40.23 -22.30
C GLU A 6 3.74 -40.99 -21.02
N ILE A 7 2.82 -41.21 -20.07
CA ILE A 7 3.10 -42.00 -18.86
C ILE A 7 3.33 -43.47 -19.21
N LEU A 8 2.53 -44.01 -20.15
CA LEU A 8 2.70 -45.40 -20.62
C LEU A 8 4.03 -45.56 -21.36
N GLU A 9 4.42 -44.59 -22.20
CA GLU A 9 5.73 -44.61 -22.85
C GLU A 9 6.89 -44.63 -21.84
N ILE A 10 6.81 -43.83 -20.77
CA ILE A 10 7.82 -43.82 -19.70
C ILE A 10 7.83 -45.17 -18.95
N TYR A 11 6.66 -45.77 -18.72
CA TYR A 11 6.55 -47.06 -18.07
C TYR A 11 7.13 -48.20 -18.93
N GLU A 12 6.82 -48.21 -20.22
CA GLU A 12 7.32 -49.19 -21.19
C GLU A 12 8.83 -49.05 -21.43
N ALA A 13 9.39 -47.85 -21.28
CA ALA A 13 10.83 -47.59 -21.31
C ALA A 13 11.60 -48.22 -20.14
N GLY A 14 10.89 -48.70 -19.11
CA GLY A 14 11.45 -49.48 -18.00
C GLY A 14 11.69 -48.69 -16.72
N PRO A 15 12.22 -49.37 -15.67
CA PRO A 15 12.26 -48.84 -14.31
C PRO A 15 13.12 -47.57 -14.17
N GLU A 16 14.23 -47.46 -14.90
CA GLU A 16 15.10 -46.28 -14.84
C GLU A 16 14.42 -45.01 -15.37
N ALA A 17 13.61 -45.13 -16.42
CA ALA A 17 12.86 -44.01 -16.97
C ALA A 17 11.81 -43.49 -15.98
N VAL A 18 11.12 -44.42 -15.30
CA VAL A 18 10.15 -44.09 -14.26
C VAL A 18 10.83 -43.39 -13.07
N ILE A 19 11.97 -43.91 -12.60
CA ILE A 19 12.73 -43.31 -11.49
C ILE A 19 13.18 -41.90 -11.86
N ALA A 20 13.73 -41.70 -13.06
CA ALA A 20 14.18 -40.40 -13.52
C ALA A 20 13.01 -39.38 -13.61
N ALA A 21 11.83 -39.83 -14.07
CA ALA A 21 10.64 -38.99 -14.10
C ALA A 21 10.20 -38.57 -12.70
N ILE A 22 10.18 -39.49 -11.74
CA ILE A 22 9.82 -39.21 -10.34
C ILE A 22 10.83 -38.23 -9.71
N GLN A 23 12.13 -38.50 -9.83
CA GLN A 23 13.17 -37.61 -9.29
C GLN A 23 13.09 -36.19 -9.87
N ARG A 24 12.78 -36.08 -11.16
CA ARG A 24 12.54 -34.78 -11.81
C ARG A 24 11.33 -34.07 -11.23
N PHE A 25 10.24 -34.79 -10.96
CA PHE A 25 9.06 -34.19 -10.33
C PHE A 25 9.33 -33.76 -8.91
N ASP A 26 10.01 -34.58 -8.11
CA ASP A 26 10.40 -34.23 -6.74
C ASP A 26 11.24 -32.94 -6.73
N TYR A 27 12.24 -32.85 -7.61
CA TYR A 27 13.05 -31.64 -7.75
C TYR A 27 12.21 -30.40 -8.11
N ILE A 28 11.27 -30.53 -9.05
CA ILE A 28 10.38 -29.43 -9.44
C ILE A 28 9.47 -29.02 -8.28
N ILE A 29 8.93 -29.99 -7.54
CA ILE A 29 8.07 -29.75 -6.38
C ILE A 29 8.86 -29.01 -5.29
N GLU A 30 10.06 -29.47 -4.94
CA GLU A 30 10.91 -28.81 -3.94
C GLU A 30 11.22 -27.37 -4.33
N LYS A 31 11.57 -27.14 -5.60
CA LYS A 31 11.84 -25.80 -6.12
C LYS A 31 10.61 -24.90 -6.07
N GLN A 32 9.44 -25.44 -6.41
CA GLN A 32 8.18 -24.69 -6.35
C GLN A 32 7.79 -24.35 -4.91
N VAL A 33 7.93 -25.29 -3.97
CA VAL A 33 7.68 -25.05 -2.53
C VAL A 33 8.56 -23.92 -2.02
N PHE A 34 9.84 -23.91 -2.38
CA PHE A 34 10.75 -22.82 -2.02
C PHE A 34 10.31 -21.46 -2.59
N GLN A 35 9.97 -21.42 -3.89
CA GLN A 35 9.52 -20.18 -4.53
C GLN A 35 8.21 -19.65 -3.96
N ILE A 36 7.26 -20.54 -3.66
CA ILE A 36 5.98 -20.17 -3.03
C ILE A 36 6.24 -19.56 -1.65
N SER A 37 7.08 -20.19 -0.83
CA SER A 37 7.43 -19.66 0.49
C SER A 37 8.06 -18.26 0.42
N GLU A 38 8.98 -18.02 -0.53
CA GLU A 38 9.58 -16.70 -0.73
C GLU A 38 8.54 -15.65 -1.16
N LEU A 39 7.64 -16.02 -2.07
CA LEU A 39 6.58 -15.15 -2.56
C LEU A 39 5.57 -14.82 -1.46
N GLU A 40 5.16 -15.81 -0.67
CA GLU A 40 4.26 -15.61 0.48
C GLU A 40 4.84 -14.63 1.50
N GLU A 41 6.14 -14.74 1.81
CA GLU A 41 6.80 -13.81 2.73
C GLU A 41 6.85 -12.38 2.13
N ARG A 42 7.17 -12.25 0.84
CA ARG A 42 7.15 -10.94 0.16
C ARG A 42 5.75 -10.32 0.18
N VAL A 43 4.72 -11.11 -0.10
CA VAL A 43 3.32 -10.67 -0.04
C VAL A 43 2.96 -10.22 1.37
N ARG A 44 3.28 -11.02 2.40
CA ARG A 44 3.05 -10.66 3.80
C ARG A 44 3.69 -9.32 4.17
N VAL A 45 4.95 -9.10 3.78
CA VAL A 45 5.66 -7.84 4.07
C VAL A 45 5.00 -6.66 3.34
N LEU A 46 4.57 -6.83 2.10
CA LEU A 46 3.90 -5.78 1.34
C LEU A 46 2.52 -5.46 1.91
N GLU A 47 1.73 -6.47 2.26
CA GLU A 47 0.44 -6.30 2.91
C GLU A 47 0.58 -5.60 4.27
N ALA A 48 1.59 -5.97 5.06
CA ALA A 48 1.90 -5.30 6.31
C ALA A 48 2.24 -3.81 6.10
N ARG A 49 3.01 -3.48 5.05
CA ARG A 49 3.33 -2.09 4.69
C ARG A 49 2.10 -1.32 4.22
N LEU A 50 1.24 -1.92 3.42
CA LEU A 50 -0.02 -1.30 2.95
C LEU A 50 -1.00 -1.04 4.11
N ASN A 51 -1.03 -1.92 5.10
CA ASN A 51 -1.87 -1.78 6.29
C ASN A 51 -1.31 -0.77 7.33
N GLN A 52 -0.09 -0.25 7.14
CA GLN A 52 0.44 0.80 8.01
C GLN A 52 -0.21 2.16 7.71
N ASN A 53 -0.68 2.82 8.77
CA ASN A 53 -1.19 4.18 8.75
C ASN A 53 -0.76 4.91 10.03
N SER A 54 -1.04 6.21 10.11
CA SER A 54 -0.63 7.03 11.26
C SER A 54 -1.20 6.55 12.60
N ARG A 55 -2.29 5.76 12.59
CA ARG A 55 -2.92 5.23 13.81
C ARG A 55 -2.20 4.01 14.38
N ASN A 56 -1.47 3.26 13.55
CA ASN A 56 -0.82 2.00 13.97
C ASN A 56 0.70 1.99 13.76
N SER A 57 1.31 3.05 13.20
CA SER A 57 2.74 3.08 12.88
C SER A 57 3.54 4.19 13.59
N SER A 58 2.95 4.93 14.53
CA SER A 58 3.55 6.11 15.20
C SER A 58 4.08 7.19 14.25
N LYS A 59 3.71 7.14 12.96
CA LYS A 59 4.04 8.17 11.96
C LYS A 59 3.01 9.29 12.07
N PRO A 60 3.38 10.56 11.80
CA PRO A 60 2.42 11.64 11.87
C PRO A 60 1.29 11.45 10.84
N PRO A 61 0.06 11.91 11.12
CA PRO A 61 -1.07 11.82 10.18
C PRO A 61 -0.76 12.40 8.80
N SER A 62 0.13 13.38 8.70
CA SER A 62 0.59 13.94 7.41
C SER A 62 1.21 12.90 6.47
N THR A 63 1.76 11.79 6.99
CA THR A 63 2.43 10.75 6.20
C THR A 63 1.45 9.80 5.50
N ASP A 64 0.17 9.79 5.89
CA ASP A 64 -0.87 9.00 5.22
C ASP A 64 -1.30 9.65 3.89
N PHE A 65 -0.36 9.88 2.95
CA PHE A 65 -0.62 10.48 1.64
C PHE A 65 -1.42 9.56 0.70
N HIS A 66 -1.41 8.24 0.95
CA HIS A 66 -2.11 7.24 0.15
C HIS A 66 -3.54 6.94 0.61
N VAL A 67 -3.95 7.45 1.78
CA VAL A 67 -5.36 7.41 2.20
C VAL A 67 -6.08 8.51 1.43
N ARG A 68 -6.59 8.17 0.24
CA ARG A 68 -7.29 9.05 -0.71
C ARG A 68 -8.46 9.82 -0.08
N ASP A 69 -8.99 9.34 1.04
CA ASP A 69 -10.19 9.86 1.70
C ASP A 69 -9.88 10.57 3.02
N LYS A 70 -8.87 11.45 3.06
CA LYS A 70 -8.83 12.42 4.17
C LYS A 70 -9.84 13.53 3.87
N PRO A 71 -10.98 13.59 4.58
CA PRO A 71 -11.85 14.74 4.44
C PRO A 71 -11.03 15.97 4.81
N ASN A 72 -11.00 16.98 3.93
CA ASN A 72 -10.43 18.28 4.27
C ASN A 72 -11.01 18.70 5.61
N PRO A 73 -10.18 19.16 6.58
CA PRO A 73 -10.68 19.57 7.88
C PRO A 73 -11.75 20.64 7.67
N LYS A 74 -13.02 20.26 7.85
CA LYS A 74 -14.14 21.18 7.74
C LYS A 74 -14.15 21.99 9.02
N SER A 75 -14.14 23.31 8.87
CA SER A 75 -14.37 24.22 9.98
C SER A 75 -15.65 23.81 10.72
N ARG A 76 -15.54 23.57 12.03
CA ARG A 76 -16.70 23.38 12.90
C ARG A 76 -17.40 24.71 13.24
N HIS A 77 -16.80 25.83 12.85
CA HIS A 77 -17.42 27.14 13.02
C HIS A 77 -18.49 27.36 11.98
N GLU A 78 -19.68 27.73 12.44
CA GLU A 78 -20.67 28.33 11.56
C GLU A 78 -20.16 29.69 11.06
N LYS A 79 -20.55 30.05 9.84
CA LYS A 79 -20.23 31.38 9.28
C LYS A 79 -20.87 32.42 10.19
N SER A 80 -20.06 33.27 10.80
CA SER A 80 -20.53 34.29 11.74
C SER A 80 -21.48 35.32 11.12
N GLY A 81 -21.54 35.41 9.78
CA GLY A 81 -22.32 36.42 9.04
C GLY A 81 -21.82 37.86 9.24
N LYS A 82 -20.83 38.08 10.11
CA LYS A 82 -20.27 39.39 10.42
C LYS A 82 -19.47 39.90 9.23
N LYS A 83 -19.64 41.18 8.91
CA LYS A 83 -18.79 41.87 7.92
C LYS A 83 -17.35 41.89 8.44
N ALA A 84 -16.39 41.85 7.51
CA ALA A 84 -14.98 42.05 7.85
C ALA A 84 -14.80 43.45 8.46
N GLY A 85 -14.13 43.54 9.62
CA GLY A 85 -13.94 44.80 10.34
C GLY A 85 -13.99 44.63 11.85
N GLY A 86 -13.82 45.75 12.56
CA GLY A 86 -14.00 45.82 14.01
C GLY A 86 -15.46 45.65 14.44
N GLN A 87 -15.68 45.58 15.75
CA GLN A 87 -17.03 45.59 16.32
C GLN A 87 -17.74 46.92 16.01
N GLU A 88 -19.08 46.93 16.02
CA GLU A 88 -19.83 48.18 15.88
C GLU A 88 -19.44 49.17 16.98
N GLY A 89 -19.12 50.40 16.59
CA GLY A 89 -18.65 51.45 17.51
C GLY A 89 -17.15 51.45 17.81
N HIS A 90 -16.39 50.45 17.34
CA HIS A 90 -14.93 50.47 17.50
C HIS A 90 -14.29 51.38 16.44
N PRO A 91 -13.44 52.35 16.84
CA PRO A 91 -12.68 53.13 15.88
C PRO A 91 -11.71 52.19 15.14
N GLY A 92 -11.78 52.21 13.80
CA GLY A 92 -10.85 51.45 12.98
C GLY A 92 -9.50 52.13 12.92
N THR A 93 -8.43 51.39 13.20
CA THR A 93 -7.04 51.86 13.00
C THR A 93 -6.47 51.11 11.81
N THR A 94 -6.61 51.69 10.61
CA THR A 94 -5.89 51.18 9.43
C THR A 94 -4.63 52.01 9.26
N LEU A 95 -3.50 51.34 9.05
CA LEU A 95 -2.23 52.00 8.80
C LEU A 95 -2.22 52.48 7.35
N ASP A 96 -2.13 53.79 7.13
CA ASP A 96 -2.08 54.37 5.79
C ASP A 96 -0.72 54.10 5.15
N LYS A 97 -0.72 53.96 3.82
CA LYS A 97 0.53 53.90 3.06
C LYS A 97 1.23 55.26 3.17
N VAL A 98 2.45 55.24 3.69
CA VAL A 98 3.40 56.37 3.63
C VAL A 98 4.11 56.38 2.29
N ASP A 99 4.27 57.57 1.70
CA ASP A 99 4.89 57.74 0.39
C ASP A 99 6.37 57.33 0.36
N ASN A 100 7.05 57.37 1.51
CA ASN A 100 8.45 57.00 1.61
C ASN A 100 8.71 56.19 2.91
N PRO A 101 8.75 54.86 2.84
CA PRO A 101 9.12 54.01 3.97
C PRO A 101 10.64 54.00 4.18
N ASP A 102 11.08 53.89 5.44
CA ASP A 102 12.48 53.72 5.82
C ASP A 102 13.07 52.36 5.37
#